data_AF-A0A3M6Q955-F1
#
_entry.id   AF-A0A3M6Q955-F1
#
_cell.length_a   1.000
_cell.length_b   1.000
_cell.length_c   1.000
_cell.angle_alpha   90.00
_cell.angle_beta   90.00
_cell.angle_gamma   90.00
#
_symmetry.space_group_name_H-M   'P 1'
#
loop_
_entity.id
_entity.type
_entity.pdbx_description
1 polymer ?
#
loop_
_entity_poly.entity_id
_entity_poly.type
_entity_poly.pdbx_seq_one_letter_code
_entity_poly.pdbx_strand_id
1 'polypeptide(L)'
;MTTSTTSPMSLKLPSDARERLRIIAAQKKRPAHALVREVVMKYIEFEEEQARRNCEADEAWKHYQDTGVYYDGDETIAWLRALSTDAPLPKPQVRCEK
;
A
#
# COMPACT_ATOMS: atom_id res chain seq x y z
N MET A 1 2.15 21.89 -12.99
CA MET A 1 2.20 22.01 -11.52
C MET A 1 0.76 21.95 -11.02
N THR A 2 0.30 20.81 -10.53
CA THR A 2 -1.04 20.69 -9.95
C THR A 2 -1.01 21.28 -8.55
N THR A 3 -1.58 22.48 -8.38
CA THR A 3 -1.75 23.10 -7.06
C THR A 3 -2.86 22.38 -6.31
N SER A 4 -2.52 21.68 -5.24
CA SER A 4 -3.51 21.02 -4.37
C SER A 4 -4.26 22.06 -3.54
N THR A 5 -5.51 22.34 -3.91
CA THR A 5 -6.42 23.19 -3.13
C THR A 5 -6.68 22.56 -1.76
N THR A 6 -6.33 23.24 -0.67
CA THR A 6 -6.61 22.77 0.70
C THR A 6 -8.03 23.17 1.10
N SER A 7 -8.87 22.18 1.43
CA SER A 7 -10.24 22.41 1.93
C SER A 7 -10.34 22.02 3.41
N PRO A 8 -10.96 22.85 4.28
CA PRO A 8 -11.13 22.51 5.68
C PRO A 8 -12.15 21.37 5.87
N MET A 9 -11.81 20.39 6.69
CA MET A 9 -12.69 19.29 7.10
C MET A 9 -12.85 19.28 8.62
N SER A 10 -14.08 19.13 9.11
CA SER A 10 -14.35 18.98 10.54
C SER A 10 -14.31 17.50 10.92
N LEU A 11 -13.40 17.13 11.81
CA LEU A 11 -13.25 15.77 12.33
C LEU A 11 -13.82 15.69 13.76
N LYS A 12 -14.82 14.83 13.95
CA LYS A 12 -15.36 14.55 15.29
C LYS A 12 -14.45 13.55 16.00
N LEU A 13 -13.89 13.97 17.12
CA LEU A 13 -13.10 13.13 18.02
C LEU A 13 -13.78 13.08 19.39
N PRO A 14 -13.84 11.90 20.03
CA PRO A 14 -14.15 11.80 21.44
C PRO A 14 -13.27 12.74 22.29
N SER A 15 -13.81 13.26 23.38
CA SER A 15 -13.13 14.26 24.22
C SER A 15 -11.82 13.73 24.83
N ASP A 16 -11.80 12.45 25.23
CA ASP A 16 -10.63 11.76 25.74
C ASP A 16 -9.52 11.63 24.68
N ALA A 17 -9.87 11.26 23.45
CA ALA A 17 -8.95 11.14 22.33
C ALA A 17 -8.34 12.50 21.95
N ARG A 18 -9.16 13.56 21.98
CA ARG A 18 -8.70 14.94 21.72
C ARG A 18 -7.69 15.40 22.76
N GLU A 19 -7.91 15.08 24.04
CA GLU A 19 -6.99 15.45 25.11
C GLU A 19 -5.66 14.68 25.02
N ARG A 20 -5.72 13.36 24.77
CA ARG A 20 -4.52 12.54 24.53
C ARG A 20 -3.70 13.06 23.35
N LEU A 21 -4.37 13.43 22.25
CA LEU A 21 -3.72 14.03 21.09
C LEU A 21 -3.05 15.37 21.43
N ARG A 22 -3.71 16.22 22.23
CA ARG A 22 -3.15 17.51 22.68
C ARG A 22 -1.85 17.31 23.49
N ILE A 23 -1.83 16.32 24.38
CA ILE A 23 -0.64 15.98 25.18
C ILE A 23 0.50 15.49 24.27
N ILE A 24 0.21 14.58 23.33
CA ILE A 24 1.21 14.08 22.36
C ILE A 24 1.74 15.22 21.49
N ALA A 25 0.86 16.12 21.02
CA ALA A 25 1.22 17.27 20.22
C ALA A 25 2.17 18.22 20.99
N ALA A 26 1.88 18.50 22.26
CA ALA A 26 2.72 19.29 23.14
C ALA A 26 4.10 18.65 23.35
N GLN A 27 4.15 17.34 23.64
CA GLN A 27 5.40 16.59 23.78
C GLN A 27 6.25 16.63 22.51
N LYS A 28 5.60 16.53 21.34
CA LYS A 28 6.26 16.58 20.02
C LYS A 28 6.54 18.00 19.51
N LYS A 29 6.13 19.05 20.24
CA LYS A 29 6.22 20.46 19.82
C LYS A 29 5.63 20.72 18.43
N ARG A 30 4.53 20.03 18.10
CA ARG A 30 3.82 20.15 16.81
C ARG A 30 2.35 20.46 17.06
N PRO A 31 1.67 21.22 16.19
CA PRO A 31 0.25 21.47 16.37
C PRO A 31 -0.57 20.18 16.12
N ALA A 32 -1.60 19.95 16.94
CA ALA A 32 -2.40 18.73 16.90
C ALA A 32 -3.02 18.45 15.51
N HIS A 33 -3.48 19.50 14.81
CA HIS A 33 -4.06 19.35 13.48
C HIS A 33 -3.04 18.86 12.43
N ALA A 34 -1.76 19.18 12.58
CA ALA A 34 -0.72 18.71 11.66
C ALA A 34 -0.44 17.22 11.86
N LEU A 35 -0.51 16.72 13.09
CA LEU A 35 -0.41 15.28 13.38
C LEU A 35 -1.62 14.52 12.82
N VAL A 36 -2.83 15.06 12.98
CA VAL A 36 -4.04 14.45 12.41
C VAL A 36 -3.95 14.39 10.89
N ARG A 37 -3.57 15.49 10.24
CA ARG A 37 -3.37 15.51 8.78
C ARG A 37 -2.37 14.45 8.34
N GLU A 38 -1.24 14.34 9.02
CA GLU A 38 -0.21 13.35 8.68
C GLU A 38 -0.74 11.92 8.79
N VAL A 39 -1.48 11.60 9.86
CA VAL A 39 -2.06 10.27 10.05
C VAL A 39 -3.12 9.97 8.98
N VAL A 40 -3.99 10.93 8.67
CA VAL A 40 -5.01 10.78 7.63
C VAL A 40 -4.38 10.56 6.27
N MET A 41 -3.33 11.31 5.91
CA MET A 41 -2.61 11.11 4.64
C MET A 41 -2.00 9.72 4.55
N LYS A 42 -1.31 9.26 5.61
CA LYS A 42 -0.73 7.91 5.66
C LYS A 42 -1.79 6.82 5.53
N TYR A 43 -2.96 7.03 6.12
CA TYR A 43 -4.07 6.09 6.00
C TYR A 43 -4.63 6.04 4.57
N ILE A 44 -4.81 7.20 3.94
CA ILE A 44 -5.25 7.28 2.54
C ILE A 44 -4.25 6.57 1.62
N GLU A 45 -2.96 6.88 1.74
CA GLU A 45 -1.89 6.25 0.95
C GLU A 45 -1.88 4.73 1.14
N PHE A 46 -2.09 4.25 2.37
CA PHE A 46 -2.21 2.84 2.65
C PHE A 46 -3.43 2.23 1.94
N GLU A 47 -4.63 2.81 2.11
CA GLU A 47 -5.85 2.29 1.48
C GLU A 47 -5.78 2.31 -0.05
N GLU A 48 -5.20 3.34 -0.64
CA GLU A 48 -4.99 3.44 -2.09
C GLU A 48 -4.04 2.35 -2.59
N GLU A 49 -2.95 2.09 -1.86
CA GLU A 49 -2.03 1.00 -2.19
C GLU A 49 -2.69 -0.37 -2.06
N GLN A 50 -3.50 -0.57 -1.01
CA GLN A 50 -4.26 -1.80 -0.85
C GLN A 50 -5.25 -2.02 -2.01
N ALA A 51 -5.99 -0.98 -2.40
CA ALA A 51 -6.92 -1.03 -3.52
C ALA A 51 -6.22 -1.29 -4.85
N ARG A 52 -5.06 -0.66 -5.09
CA ARG A 52 -4.24 -0.87 -6.28
C ARG A 52 -3.79 -2.33 -6.41
N ARG A 53 -3.23 -2.90 -5.34
CA ARG A 53 -2.79 -4.31 -5.32
C ARG A 53 -3.94 -5.28 -5.55
N ASN A 54 -5.12 -5.00 -4.99
CA ASN A 54 -6.31 -5.83 -5.22
C ASN A 54 -6.75 -5.76 -6.69
N CYS A 55 -6.76 -4.55 -7.28
CA CYS A 55 -7.07 -4.38 -8.70
C CYS A 55 -6.07 -5.13 -9.60
N GLU A 56 -4.76 -5.02 -9.31
CA GLU A 56 -3.71 -5.75 -10.03
C GLU A 56 -3.90 -7.28 -9.93
N ALA A 57 -4.29 -7.78 -8.75
CA ALA A 57 -4.58 -9.21 -8.55
C ALA A 57 -5.81 -9.67 -9.33
N ASP A 58 -6.90 -8.88 -9.32
CA ASP A 58 -8.11 -9.17 -10.07
C ASP A 58 -7.86 -9.17 -11.58
N GLU A 59 -7.07 -8.22 -12.08
CA GLU A 59 -6.64 -8.15 -13.48
C GLU A 59 -5.78 -9.37 -13.88
N ALA A 60 -4.82 -9.75 -13.04
CA ALA A 60 -3.99 -10.93 -13.27
C ALA A 60 -4.82 -12.22 -13.28
N TRP A 61 -5.81 -12.32 -12.38
CA TRP A 61 -6.72 -13.46 -12.32
C TRP A 61 -7.57 -13.57 -13.59
N LYS A 62 -8.14 -12.45 -14.03
CA LYS A 62 -8.88 -12.39 -15.30
C LYS A 62 -7.99 -12.78 -16.49
N HIS A 63 -6.77 -12.27 -16.53
CA HIS A 63 -5.80 -12.60 -17.58
C HIS A 63 -5.52 -14.11 -17.65
N TYR A 64 -5.35 -14.78 -16.50
CA TYR A 64 -5.21 -16.23 -16.46
C TYR A 64 -6.46 -16.96 -16.95
N GLN A 65 -7.67 -16.53 -16.56
CA GLN A 65 -8.91 -17.15 -17.05
C GLN A 65 -9.02 -17.08 -18.58
N ASP A 66 -8.70 -15.91 -19.14
CA ASP A 66 -8.79 -15.66 -20.58
C ASP A 66 -7.72 -16.46 -21.34
N THR A 67 -6.45 -16.36 -20.92
CA THR A 67 -5.31 -16.87 -21.68
C THR A 67 -4.85 -18.28 -21.28
N GLY A 68 -5.10 -18.70 -20.05
CA GLY A 68 -4.51 -19.91 -19.45
C GLY A 68 -3.01 -19.78 -19.15
N VAL A 69 -2.42 -18.57 -19.26
CA VAL A 69 -0.99 -18.34 -19.04
C VAL A 69 -0.71 -18.08 -17.56
N TYR A 70 0.25 -18.81 -17.01
CA TYR A 70 0.66 -18.70 -15.61
C TYR A 70 2.17 -18.89 -15.44
N TYR A 71 2.67 -18.54 -14.27
CA TYR A 71 4.02 -18.89 -13.83
C TYR A 71 3.94 -19.96 -12.75
N ASP A 72 4.90 -20.87 -12.72
CA ASP A 72 5.01 -21.84 -11.64
C ASP A 72 5.36 -21.13 -10.32
N GLY A 73 4.56 -21.38 -9.28
CA GLY A 73 4.68 -20.69 -7.99
C GLY A 73 5.98 -21.01 -7.26
N ASP A 74 6.41 -22.27 -7.29
CA ASP A 74 7.63 -22.71 -6.62
C ASP A 74 8.87 -22.16 -7.33
N GLU A 75 8.88 -22.19 -8.67
CA GLU A 75 9.94 -21.59 -9.50
C GLU A 75 10.03 -20.08 -9.25
N THR A 76 8.88 -19.39 -9.15
CA THR A 76 8.83 -17.95 -8.90
C THR A 76 9.31 -17.58 -7.50
N ILE A 77 8.90 -18.32 -6.47
CA ILE A 77 9.35 -18.09 -5.09
C ILE A 77 10.84 -18.37 -4.95
N ALA A 78 11.34 -19.45 -5.55
CA ALA A 78 12.77 -19.76 -5.57
C ALA A 78 13.58 -18.64 -6.23
N TRP A 79 13.13 -18.16 -7.39
CA TRP A 79 13.73 -17.03 -8.08
C TRP A 79 13.77 -15.76 -7.23
N LEU A 80 12.63 -15.39 -6.63
CA LEU A 80 12.53 -14.20 -5.77
C LEU A 80 13.50 -14.25 -4.57
N ARG A 81 13.66 -15.42 -3.94
CA ARG A 81 14.61 -15.60 -2.83
C ARG A 81 16.05 -15.43 -3.28
N ALA A 82 16.38 -15.98 -4.46
CA ALA A 82 17.73 -15.90 -5.02
C ALA A 82 18.16 -14.46 -5.35
N LEU A 83 17.22 -13.53 -5.59
CA LEU A 83 17.53 -12.11 -5.83
C LEU A 83 18.23 -11.42 -4.65
N SER A 84 18.05 -11.92 -3.42
CA SER A 84 18.73 -11.42 -2.23
C SER A 84 20.11 -12.05 -1.97
N THR A 85 20.58 -12.91 -2.88
CA THR A 85 21.82 -13.67 -2.75
C THR A 85 22.78 -13.36 -3.91
N ASP A 86 24.06 -13.70 -3.76
CA ASP A 86 25.07 -13.55 -4.83
C ASP A 86 24.94 -14.61 -5.95
N ALA A 87 23.95 -15.50 -5.87
CA ALA A 87 23.67 -16.54 -6.85
C ALA A 87 22.25 -16.40 -7.42
N PRO A 88 22.01 -15.45 -8.35
CA PRO A 88 20.68 -15.23 -8.92
C PRO A 88 20.25 -16.42 -9.78
N LEU A 89 19.01 -16.87 -9.57
CA LEU A 89 18.37 -17.88 -10.43
C LEU A 89 17.84 -17.22 -11.72
N PRO A 90 17.67 -17.98 -12.82
CA PRO A 90 17.03 -17.47 -14.02
C PRO A 90 15.55 -17.10 -13.75
N LYS A 91 15.05 -16.09 -14.46
CA LYS A 91 13.65 -15.68 -14.35
C LYS A 91 12.73 -16.85 -14.74
N PRO A 92 11.64 -17.11 -13.98
CA PRO A 92 10.69 -18.18 -14.29
C PRO A 92 10.11 -18.03 -15.69
N GLN A 93 9.87 -19.16 -16.35
CA GLN A 93 9.25 -19.17 -17.67
C GLN A 93 7.72 -19.17 -17.58
N VAL A 94 7.07 -18.45 -18.50
CA VAL A 94 5.61 -18.51 -18.68
C VAL A 94 5.21 -19.89 -19.18
N ARG A 95 4.13 -20.44 -18.63
CA ARG A 95 3.50 -21.69 -19.06
C ARG A 95 2.06 -21.41 -19.45
N CYS A 96 1.51 -22.24 -20.34
CA CYS A 96 0.12 -22.15 -20.79
C CYS A 96 -0.56 -23.50 -20.54
N GLU A 97 -1.74 -23.49 -19.92
CA GLU A 97 -2.55 -24.69 -19.67
C GLU A 97 -3.54 -25.00 -20.81
N LYS A 98 -3.52 -24.21 -21.90
CA LYS A 98 -4.31 -24.41 -23.11
C LYS A 98 -3.43 -24.73 -24.31
#